data_AF-A0A9E0TWP4-F1
#
_entry.id   AF-A0A9E0TWP4-F1
#
_cell.length_a   1.000
_cell.length_b   1.000
_cell.length_c   1.000
_cell.angle_alpha   90.00
_cell.angle_beta   90.00
_cell.angle_gamma   90.00
#
_symmetry.space_group_name_H-M   'P 1'
#
loop_
_entity.id
_entity.type
_entity.pdbx_description
1 polymer ?
#
loop_
_entity_poly.entity_id
_entity_poly.type
_entity_poly.pdbx_seq_one_letter_code
_entity_poly.pdbx_strand_id
1 'polypeptide(L)'
;MLKKAILSVQKWGNSLALRIPAAIARNAHFHIGTQVELSVEKENVIVRPTGQRKLTLQERLDLFDPAKHGGEVMASKCIGKEKF
;
A
#
# COMPACT_ATOMS: atom_id res chain seq x y z
N MET A 1 -0.94 14.88 -9.20
CA MET A 1 -0.03 15.50 -10.18
C MET A 1 1.09 14.54 -10.52
N LEU A 2 1.34 14.27 -11.80
CA LEU A 2 2.45 13.42 -12.26
C LEU A 2 3.77 14.13 -11.92
N LYS A 3 4.54 13.58 -10.98
CA LYS A 3 5.89 14.06 -10.68
C LYS A 3 6.88 13.31 -11.56
N LYS A 4 7.54 14.02 -12.47
CA LYS A 4 8.57 13.49 -13.36
C LYS A 4 9.94 14.06 -12.95
N ALA A 5 10.99 13.25 -13.08
CA ALA A 5 12.37 13.67 -12.92
C ALA A 5 13.21 12.98 -14.00
N ILE A 6 14.16 13.71 -14.61
CA ILE A 6 15.13 13.15 -15.54
C ILE A 6 16.35 12.73 -14.73
N LEU A 7 16.72 11.45 -14.82
CA LEU A 7 17.77 10.85 -14.01
C LEU A 7 18.62 9.95 -14.90
N SER A 8 19.92 9.91 -14.62
CA SER A 8 20.84 8.98 -15.27
C SER A 8 20.86 7.66 -14.51
N VAL A 9 20.94 6.55 -15.25
CA VAL A 9 21.18 5.22 -14.68
C VAL A 9 22.60 5.17 -14.12
N GLN A 10 22.78 4.54 -12.96
CA GLN A 10 24.06 4.40 -12.28
C GLN A 10 24.39 2.92 -12.06
N LYS A 11 25.67 2.58 -11.93
CA LYS A 11 26.11 1.23 -11.56
C LYS A 11 26.01 1.05 -10.05
N TRP A 12 25.39 -0.04 -9.60
CA TRP A 12 25.35 -0.47 -8.21
C TRP A 12 25.76 -1.96 -8.14
N GLY A 13 27.01 -2.21 -7.77
CA GLY A 13 27.60 -3.55 -7.85
C GLY A 13 27.62 -4.06 -9.30
N ASN A 14 27.04 -5.24 -9.53
CA ASN A 14 26.91 -5.85 -10.86
C ASN A 14 25.64 -5.44 -11.61
N SER A 15 24.84 -4.54 -11.03
CA SER A 15 23.53 -4.17 -11.57
C SER A 15 23.44 -2.66 -11.84
N LEU A 16 22.37 -2.26 -12.50
CA LEU A 16 22.02 -0.87 -12.75
C LEU A 16 20.98 -0.39 -11.73
N ALA A 17 21.08 0.87 -11.33
CA ALA A 17 20.21 1.48 -10.34
C ALA A 17 19.80 2.90 -10.76
N LEU A 18 18.59 3.28 -10.36
CA LEU A 18 18.06 4.63 -10.48
C LEU A 18 17.82 5.20 -9.08
N ARG A 19 18.27 6.43 -8.84
CA ARG A 19 17.95 7.14 -7.59
C ARG A 19 16.54 7.70 -7.65
N ILE A 20 15.63 7.15 -6.86
CA ILE A 20 14.25 7.65 -6.79
C ILE A 20 14.19 8.81 -5.78
N PRO A 21 13.88 10.05 -6.21
CA PRO A 21 13.76 11.18 -5.29
C PRO A 21 12.66 10.95 -4.26
N ALA A 22 12.84 11.48 -3.05
CA ALA A 22 11.92 11.27 -1.92
C ALA A 22 10.46 11.67 -2.21
N ALA A 23 10.23 12.64 -3.11
CA ALA A 23 8.88 13.03 -3.52
C ALA A 23 8.17 11.99 -4.40
N ILE A 24 8.92 11.24 -5.22
CA ILE A 24 8.40 10.17 -6.07
C ILE A 24 8.23 8.90 -5.24
N ALA A 25 9.22 8.56 -4.41
CA ALA A 25 9.16 7.40 -3.53
C ALA A 25 7.93 7.42 -2.60
N ARG A 26 7.64 8.57 -1.96
CA ARG A 26 6.46 8.73 -1.10
C ARG A 26 5.14 8.55 -1.85
N ASN A 27 5.03 9.10 -3.05
CA ASN A 27 3.82 8.97 -3.86
C ASN A 27 3.61 7.55 -4.38
N ALA A 28 4.71 6.83 -4.66
CA ALA A 28 4.67 5.42 -5.05
C ALA A 28 4.58 4.45 -3.85
N HIS A 29 4.49 4.98 -2.62
CA HIS A 29 4.52 4.22 -1.37
C HIS A 29 5.75 3.31 -1.21
N PHE A 30 6.87 3.68 -1.84
CA PHE A 30 8.15 3.00 -1.63
C PHE A 30 8.78 3.46 -0.32
N HIS A 31 9.04 2.49 0.54
CA HIS A 31 9.86 2.62 1.74
C HIS A 31 11.05 1.67 1.65
N ILE A 32 12.02 1.86 2.54
CA ILE A 32 13.15 0.92 2.65
C ILE A 32 12.58 -0.47 2.96
N GLY A 33 13.04 -1.48 2.23
CA GLY A 33 12.57 -2.85 2.37
C GLY A 33 11.21 -3.16 1.74
N THR A 34 10.59 -2.23 0.99
CA THR A 34 9.41 -2.57 0.18
C THR A 34 9.79 -3.61 -0.85
N GLN A 35 9.07 -4.74 -0.86
CA GLN A 35 9.17 -5.70 -1.95
C GLN A 35 8.54 -5.08 -3.20
N VAL A 36 9.20 -5.24 -4.34
CA VAL A 36 8.72 -4.72 -5.62
C VAL A 36 8.81 -5.80 -6.70
N GLU A 37 7.86 -5.80 -7.61
CA GLU A 37 7.92 -6.48 -8.89
C GLU A 37 8.49 -5.53 -9.93
N LEU A 38 9.40 -6.06 -10.75
CA LEU A 38 10.02 -5.34 -11.84
C LEU A 38 9.68 -6.07 -13.14
N SER A 39 9.03 -5.36 -14.05
CA SER A 39 8.55 -5.90 -15.33
C SER A 39 9.00 -5.00 -16.48
N VAL A 40 9.13 -5.58 -17.67
CA VAL A 40 9.45 -4.84 -18.90
C VAL A 40 8.23 -4.89 -19.79
N GLU A 41 7.71 -3.72 -20.16
CA GLU A 41 6.61 -3.59 -21.10
C GLU A 41 7.03 -2.65 -22.24
N LYS A 42 7.23 -3.26 -23.42
CA LYS A 42 7.79 -2.59 -24.61
C LYS A 42 9.18 -2.04 -24.32
N GLU A 43 9.31 -0.72 -24.19
CA GLU A 43 10.55 0.00 -23.89
C GLU A 43 10.56 0.56 -22.46
N ASN A 44 9.54 0.27 -21.66
CA ASN A 44 9.39 0.81 -20.31
C ASN A 44 9.71 -0.26 -19.26
N VAL A 45 10.49 0.13 -18.25
CA VAL A 45 10.63 -0.64 -17.02
C VAL A 45 9.56 -0.18 -16.05
N ILE A 46 8.66 -1.09 -15.66
CA ILE A 46 7.59 -0.81 -14.71
C ILE A 46 7.91 -1.48 -13.39
N VAL A 47 7.99 -0.68 -12.34
CA VAL A 47 8.23 -1.12 -10.96
C VAL A 47 6.95 -0.96 -10.17
N ARG A 48 6.40 -2.06 -9.64
CA ARG A 48 5.18 -2.08 -8.84
C ARG A 48 5.50 -2.61 -7.44
N PRO A 49 5.00 -2.00 -6.36
CA PRO A 49 5.15 -2.58 -5.03
C PRO A 49 4.43 -3.93 -4.97
N THR A 50 5.11 -4.97 -4.49
CA THR A 50 4.55 -6.28 -4.21
C THR A 50 4.19 -6.38 -2.74
N GLY A 51 2.93 -6.65 -2.47
CA GLY A 51 2.37 -6.69 -1.13
C GLY A 51 0.93 -6.19 -1.14
N GLN A 52 0.11 -6.69 -0.21
CA GLN A 52 -1.22 -6.14 -0.02
C GLN A 52 -1.09 -4.67 0.34
N ARG A 53 -1.53 -3.79 -0.57
CA ARG A 53 -1.72 -2.37 -0.29
C ARG A 53 -2.50 -2.28 1.03
N LYS A 54 -1.96 -1.52 2.01
CA LYS A 54 -2.76 -1.15 3.17
C LYS A 54 -3.94 -0.34 2.66
N LEU A 55 -5.12 -0.95 2.66
CA LEU A 55 -6.37 -0.29 2.31
C LEU A 55 -6.51 0.95 3.19
N THR A 56 -6.85 2.07 2.57
CA THR A 56 -7.23 3.29 3.28
C THR A 56 -8.48 3.04 4.12
N LEU A 57 -8.77 3.90 5.10
CA LEU A 57 -9.98 3.78 5.90
C LEU A 57 -11.24 3.73 5.01
N GLN A 58 -11.30 4.59 4.00
CA GLN A 58 -12.41 4.65 3.06
C GLN A 58 -12.57 3.32 2.30
N GLU A 59 -11.50 2.81 1.69
CA GLU A 59 -11.54 1.52 0.99
C GLU A 59 -11.90 0.34 1.91
N ARG A 60 -11.52 0.39 3.19
CA ARG A 60 -11.93 -0.62 4.18
C ARG A 60 -13.42 -0.56 4.49
N LEU A 61 -13.97 0.65 4.59
CA LEU A 61 -15.41 0.85 4.82
C LEU A 61 -16.22 0.43 3.60
N ASP A 62 -15.73 0.68 2.39
CA ASP A 62 -16.38 0.23 1.15
C ASP A 62 -16.45 -1.31 1.05
N LEU A 63 -15.49 -2.02 1.67
CA LEU A 63 -15.46 -3.47 1.76
C LEU A 63 -16.18 -4.03 3.00
N PHE A 64 -16.72 -3.17 3.87
CA PHE A 64 -17.39 -3.59 5.10
C PHE A 64 -18.79 -4.12 4.79
N ASP A 65 -18.94 -5.44 4.83
CA ASP A 65 -20.24 -6.12 4.83
C ASP A 65 -20.82 -6.21 6.26
N PRO A 66 -21.93 -5.53 6.59
CA PRO A 66 -22.56 -5.59 7.91
C PRO A 66 -23.09 -6.98 8.29
N ALA A 67 -23.44 -7.82 7.33
CA ALA A 67 -23.94 -9.18 7.60
C ALA A 67 -22.79 -10.13 7.97
N LYS A 68 -21.59 -9.91 7.42
CA LYS A 68 -20.40 -10.73 7.67
C LYS A 68 -19.52 -10.19 8.80
N HIS A 69 -19.42 -8.88 8.93
CA HIS A 69 -18.48 -8.20 9.84
C HIS A 69 -19.18 -7.44 10.97
N GLY A 70 -20.51 -7.34 10.95
CA GLY A 70 -21.28 -6.72 12.02
C GLY A 70 -21.48 -7.65 13.21
N GLY A 71 -21.96 -7.08 14.30
CA GLY A 71 -22.27 -7.79 15.54
C GLY A 71 -21.09 -7.85 16.52
N GLU A 72 -21.42 -7.94 17.81
CA GLU A 72 -20.44 -8.16 18.86
C GLU A 72 -20.12 -9.66 18.95
N VAL A 73 -18.86 -10.04 18.70
CA VAL A 73 -18.42 -11.44 18.75
C VAL A 73 -18.54 -12.02 20.17
N MET A 74 -18.41 -11.17 21.18
CA MET A 74 -18.54 -11.53 22.59
C MET A 74 -19.79 -10.92 23.22
N ALA A 75 -20.90 -10.90 22.48
CA ALA A 75 -22.17 -10.43 23.01
C ALA A 75 -22.48 -11.12 24.35
N SER A 76 -22.56 -10.31 25.41
CA SER A 76 -22.94 -10.77 26.74
C SER A 76 -24.33 -10.25 27.09
N LYS A 77 -24.95 -10.87 28.09
CA LYS A 77 -26.22 -10.35 28.60
C LYS A 77 -25.95 -9.09 29.39
N CYS A 78 -26.76 -8.04 29.23
CA CYS A 78 -26.70 -6.86 30.07
C CYS A 78 -26.82 -7.24 31.56
N ILE A 79 -25.87 -6.80 32.38
CA ILE A 79 -25.78 -7.14 33.81
C ILE A 79 -25.86 -5.84 34.61
N GLY A 80 -26.77 -5.74 35.58
CA GLY A 80 -26.85 -4.55 36.45
C GLY A 80 -27.67 -3.39 35.86
N LYS A 81 -27.22 -2.14 36.09
CA LYS A 81 -27.99 -0.90 35.84
C LYS A 81 -28.11 -0.49 34.37
N GLU A 82 -27.48 -1.24 33.48
CA GLU A 82 -27.54 -1.06 32.02
C GLU A 82 -28.79 -1.67 31.37
N LYS A 83 -29.67 -2.30 32.15
CA LYS A 83 -31.07 -2.53 31.74
C LYS A 83 -31.86 -1.23 31.87
N PHE A 84 -32.23 -0.66 30.73
CA PHE A 84 -33.21 0.44 30.63
C PHE A 84 -34.64 -0.10 30.69
#